data_AF-A0A2D6E6C2-F1
#
_entry.id   AF-A0A2D6E6C2-F1
#
_cell.length_a   1.000
_cell.length_b   1.000
_cell.length_c   1.000
_cell.angle_alpha   90.00
_cell.angle_beta   90.00
_cell.angle_gamma   90.00
#
_symmetry.space_group_name_H-M   'P 1'
#
loop_
_entity.id
_entity.type
_entity.pdbx_description
1 polymer ?
#
loop_
_entity_poly.entity_id
_entity_poly.type
_entity_poly.pdbx_seq_one_letter_code
_entity_poly.pdbx_strand_id
1 'polypeptide(L)'
;MWAEAVSGISLANLDSLKYYRDQSDREKIKEDVCLFVNQGIRNLPFFFYVPLRAYGILISSLCFLTKGSLPDQLTPSARQKFVRRLKILPFFGTMNKLIGAMVFLRLFDHISPTKEGNLT
;
A
#
# COMPACT_ATOMS: atom_id res chain seq x y z
N MET A 1 -7.67 -8.70 8.01
CA MET A 1 -8.56 -8.13 6.98
C MET A 1 -8.23 -6.68 6.58
N TRP A 2 -8.10 -5.72 7.50
CA TRP A 2 -7.84 -4.33 7.10
C TRP A 2 -6.41 -4.09 6.56
N ALA A 3 -5.43 -4.84 7.08
CA ALA A 3 -4.03 -4.74 6.68
C ALA A 3 -3.84 -5.19 5.22
N GLU A 4 -4.64 -6.14 4.77
CA GLU A 4 -4.66 -6.72 3.43
C GLU A 4 -5.22 -5.73 2.41
N ALA A 5 -6.18 -4.88 2.81
CA ALA A 5 -6.59 -3.73 2.00
C ALA A 5 -5.46 -2.71 1.87
N VAL A 6 -4.80 -2.38 2.98
CA VAL A 6 -3.66 -1.46 2.97
C VAL A 6 -2.56 -2.00 2.08
N SER A 7 -2.14 -3.26 2.26
CA SER A 7 -1.15 -3.94 1.43
C SER A 7 -1.57 -3.97 -0.04
N GLY A 8 -2.82 -4.32 -0.36
CA GLY A 8 -3.32 -4.29 -1.73
C GLY A 8 -3.27 -2.89 -2.37
N ILE A 9 -3.55 -1.83 -1.61
CA ILE A 9 -3.44 -0.46 -2.11
C ILE A 9 -1.98 -0.04 -2.26
N SER A 10 -1.12 -0.39 -1.29
CA SER A 10 0.32 -0.14 -1.34
C SER A 10 0.93 -0.78 -2.57
N LEU A 11 0.63 -2.06 -2.81
CA LEU A 11 1.09 -2.80 -3.98
C LEU A 11 0.54 -2.19 -5.28
N ALA A 12 -0.70 -1.73 -5.32
CA ALA A 12 -1.23 -1.06 -6.51
C ALA A 12 -0.49 0.26 -6.84
N ASN A 13 -0.11 1.02 -5.81
CA ASN A 13 0.72 2.21 -5.97
C ASN A 13 2.13 1.83 -6.44
N LEU A 14 2.73 0.80 -5.85
CA LEU A 14 4.05 0.29 -6.23
C LEU A 14 4.07 -0.24 -7.68
N ASP A 15 3.07 -1.02 -8.10
CA ASP A 15 2.89 -1.56 -9.45
C ASP A 15 2.73 -0.46 -10.52
N SER A 16 2.31 0.74 -10.11
CA SER A 16 2.20 1.92 -10.99
C SER A 16 3.54 2.59 -11.28
N LEU A 17 4.57 2.29 -10.49
CA LEU A 17 5.91 2.87 -10.64
C LEU A 17 6.75 2.04 -11.59
N LYS A 18 7.14 2.67 -12.72
CA LYS A 18 7.96 2.02 -13.75
C LYS A 18 9.29 1.50 -13.18
N TYR A 19 9.97 2.31 -12.37
CA TYR A 19 11.24 1.96 -11.73
C TYR A 19 11.18 0.65 -10.94
N TYR A 20 10.11 0.44 -10.16
CA TYR A 20 9.92 -0.78 -9.39
C TYR A 20 9.87 -2.03 -10.29
N ARG A 21 9.30 -1.91 -11.50
CA ARG A 21 9.20 -3.00 -12.48
C ARG A 21 10.53 -3.36 -13.15
N ASP A 22 11.64 -2.73 -12.80
CA ASP A 22 12.95 -3.05 -13.37
C ASP A 22 13.95 -3.54 -12.30
N GLN A 23 13.57 -3.56 -11.02
CA GLN A 23 14.43 -3.98 -9.90
C GLN A 23 14.61 -5.51 -9.82
N SER A 24 15.78 -6.00 -9.40
CA SER A 24 16.04 -7.42 -9.13
C SER A 24 15.36 -7.90 -7.84
N ASP A 25 15.32 -7.04 -6.82
CA ASP A 25 14.93 -7.40 -5.45
C ASP A 25 13.44 -7.10 -5.17
N ARG A 26 12.61 -7.23 -6.19
CA ARG A 26 11.21 -6.79 -6.21
C ARG A 26 10.34 -7.32 -5.09
N GLU A 27 10.48 -8.59 -4.74
CA GLU A 27 9.65 -9.20 -3.69
C GLU A 27 10.06 -8.69 -2.30
N LYS A 28 11.36 -8.50 -2.06
CA LYS A 28 11.86 -7.92 -0.81
C LYS A 28 11.38 -6.48 -0.64
N ILE A 29 11.44 -5.67 -1.70
CA ILE A 29 10.93 -4.29 -1.68
C ILE A 29 9.41 -4.27 -1.41
N LYS A 30 8.63 -5.18 -2.02
CA LYS A 30 7.18 -5.28 -1.76
C LYS A 30 6.88 -5.56 -0.30
N GLU A 31 7.53 -6.58 0.26
CA GLU A 31 7.33 -7.00 1.64
C GLU A 31 7.65 -5.86 2.60
N ASP A 32 8.82 -5.23 2.42
CA ASP A 32 9.28 -4.12 3.24
C ASP A 32 8.37 -2.89 3.15
N VAL A 33 7.95 -2.49 1.94
CA VAL A 33 7.00 -1.39 1.73
C VAL A 33 5.65 -1.69 2.40
N CYS A 34 5.11 -2.89 2.22
CA CYS A 34 3.84 -3.27 2.83
C CYS A 34 3.93 -3.26 4.36
N LEU A 35 5.02 -3.78 4.92
CA LEU A 35 5.27 -3.78 6.35
C LEU A 35 5.39 -2.34 6.89
N PHE A 36 6.17 -1.49 6.23
CA PHE A 36 6.34 -0.09 6.58
C PHE A 36 5.00 0.66 6.59
N VAL A 37 4.19 0.55 5.52
CA VAL A 37 2.90 1.24 5.45
C VAL A 37 1.93 0.73 6.51
N ASN A 38 1.87 -0.59 6.73
CA ASN A 38 1.00 -1.15 7.76
C ASN A 38 1.38 -0.67 9.16
N GLN A 39 2.68 -0.62 9.48
CA GLN A 39 3.17 -0.07 10.75
C GLN A 39 2.87 1.43 10.85
N GLY A 40 3.11 2.19 9.78
CA GLY A 40 2.79 3.61 9.72
C GLY A 40 1.33 3.91 10.03
N ILE A 41 0.39 3.14 9.46
CA ILE A 41 -1.03 3.29 9.76
C ILE A 41 -1.35 2.86 11.21
N ARG A 42 -0.76 1.77 11.72
CA ARG A 42 -0.97 1.33 13.12
C ARG A 42 -0.51 2.37 14.13
N ASN A 43 0.51 3.14 13.79
CA ASN A 43 1.10 4.14 14.67
C ASN A 43 0.39 5.51 14.59
N LEU A 44 -0.66 5.64 13.77
CA LEU A 44 -1.47 6.86 13.74
C LEU A 44 -2.21 7.06 15.07
N PRO A 45 -2.49 8.31 15.46
CA PRO A 45 -3.39 8.60 16.57
C PRO A 45 -4.73 7.86 16.42
N PHE A 46 -5.28 7.39 17.53
CA PHE A 46 -6.47 6.53 17.56
C PHE A 46 -7.63 7.07 16.71
N PHE A 47 -7.87 8.38 16.77
CA PHE A 47 -8.97 9.02 16.05
C PHE A 47 -8.83 8.95 14.52
N PHE A 48 -7.60 8.84 14.00
CA PHE A 48 -7.34 8.60 12.58
C PHE A 48 -7.28 7.11 12.26
N TYR A 49 -6.66 6.33 13.16
CA TYR A 49 -6.46 4.89 12.97
C TYR A 49 -7.79 4.12 12.88
N VAL A 50 -8.75 4.39 13.76
CA VAL A 50 -10.00 3.60 13.82
C VAL A 50 -10.85 3.76 12.55
N PRO A 51 -11.13 4.98 12.05
CA PRO A 51 -11.84 5.14 10.79
C PRO A 51 -11.12 4.48 9.61
N LEU A 52 -9.79 4.62 9.52
CA LEU A 52 -8.98 3.99 8.47
C LEU A 52 -9.07 2.46 8.54
N ARG A 53 -9.01 1.89 9.75
CA ARG A 53 -9.14 0.45 9.98
C ARG A 53 -10.52 -0.05 9.52
N ALA A 54 -11.60 0.61 9.95
CA ALA A 54 -12.96 0.24 9.55
C ALA A 54 -13.13 0.31 8.03
N TYR A 55 -12.59 1.36 7.41
CA TYR A 55 -12.61 1.54 5.98
C TYR A 55 -11.80 0.47 5.23
N GLY A 56 -10.64 0.09 5.75
CA GLY A 56 -9.86 -1.04 5.23
C GLY A 56 -10.61 -2.38 5.31
N ILE A 57 -11.37 -2.63 6.39
CA ILE A 57 -12.24 -3.81 6.48
C ILE A 57 -13.31 -3.78 5.38
N LEU A 58 -13.98 -2.64 5.19
CA LEU A 58 -15.00 -2.50 4.13
C LEU A 58 -14.43 -2.77 2.74
N ILE A 59 -13.24 -2.26 2.43
CA ILE A 59 -12.57 -2.49 1.15
C ILE A 59 -12.22 -3.97 0.98
N SER A 60 -11.63 -4.61 1.99
CA SER A 60 -11.30 -6.04 1.93
C SER A 60 -12.54 -6.91 1.76
N SER A 61 -13.61 -6.62 2.49
CA SER A 61 -14.89 -7.31 2.35
C SER A 61 -15.48 -7.12 0.95
N LEU A 62 -15.47 -5.90 0.41
CA LEU A 62 -15.93 -5.63 -0.94
C LEU A 62 -15.10 -6.38 -2.00
N CYS A 63 -13.78 -6.43 -1.83
CA CYS A 63 -12.91 -7.22 -2.69
C CYS A 63 -13.25 -8.70 -2.63
N PHE A 64 -13.36 -9.25 -1.42
CA PHE A 64 -13.68 -10.65 -1.20
C PHE A 64 -15.03 -11.02 -1.82
N LEU A 65 -16.07 -10.21 -1.61
CA LEU A 65 -17.40 -10.44 -2.18
C LEU A 65 -17.43 -10.35 -3.71
N THR A 66 -16.61 -9.49 -4.32
CA THR A 66 -16.65 -9.26 -5.78
C THR A 66 -15.63 -10.07 -6.56
N LYS A 67 -14.60 -10.62 -5.90
CA LYS A 67 -13.45 -11.30 -6.53
C LYS A 67 -13.10 -12.65 -5.91
N GLY A 68 -13.72 -13.02 -4.79
CA GLY A 68 -13.40 -14.25 -4.05
C GLY A 68 -11.99 -14.25 -3.42
N SER A 69 -11.32 -13.10 -3.36
CA SER A 69 -9.93 -12.96 -2.90
C SER A 69 -9.71 -11.62 -2.22
N LEU A 70 -8.68 -11.54 -1.37
CA LEU A 70 -8.30 -10.31 -0.69
C LEU A 70 -7.50 -9.37 -1.62
N PRO A 71 -7.47 -8.05 -1.34
CA PRO A 71 -6.86 -7.07 -2.25
C PRO A 71 -5.38 -7.31 -2.56
N ASP A 72 -4.61 -7.81 -1.58
CA ASP A 72 -3.19 -8.13 -1.70
C ASP A 72 -2.93 -9.39 -2.54
N GLN A 73 -3.86 -10.33 -2.56
CA GLN A 73 -3.80 -11.58 -3.32
C GLN A 73 -4.12 -11.40 -4.83
N LEU A 74 -4.66 -10.25 -5.22
CA LEU A 74 -5.00 -9.97 -6.61
C LEU A 74 -3.74 -9.85 -7.50
N THR A 75 -3.85 -10.27 -8.76
CA THR A 75 -2.83 -9.97 -9.78
C THR A 75 -2.68 -8.46 -9.98
N PRO A 76 -1.51 -7.94 -10.40
CA PRO A 76 -1.27 -6.49 -10.53
C PRO A 76 -2.33 -5.76 -11.38
N SER A 77 -2.75 -6.37 -12.49
CA SER A 77 -3.79 -5.81 -13.37
C SER A 77 -5.18 -5.78 -12.72
N ALA A 78 -5.57 -6.86 -12.03
CA ALA A 78 -6.83 -6.94 -11.30
C ALA A 78 -6.86 -5.95 -10.12
N ARG A 79 -5.75 -5.86 -9.39
CA ARG A 79 -5.55 -4.96 -8.26
C ARG A 79 -5.68 -3.49 -8.68
N GLN A 80 -5.02 -3.08 -9.76
CA GLN A 80 -5.18 -1.73 -10.31
C GLN A 80 -6.62 -1.42 -10.72
N LYS A 81 -7.29 -2.37 -11.40
CA LYS A 81 -8.69 -2.20 -11.81
C LYS A 81 -9.61 -2.06 -10.60
N PHE A 82 -9.37 -2.84 -9.55
CA PHE A 82 -10.11 -2.76 -8.29
C PHE A 82 -9.90 -1.41 -7.61
N VAL A 83 -8.66 -0.99 -7.39
CA VAL A 83 -8.31 0.31 -6.80
C VAL A 83 -8.90 1.50 -7.57
N ARG A 84 -8.94 1.43 -8.91
CA ARG A 84 -9.62 2.46 -9.72
C ARG A 84 -11.12 2.54 -9.46
N ARG A 85 -11.79 1.41 -9.22
CA ARG A 85 -13.22 1.37 -8.89
C ARG A 85 -13.50 1.94 -7.50
N LEU A 86 -12.57 1.75 -6.55
CA LEU A 86 -12.70 2.32 -5.20
C LEU A 86 -12.67 3.85 -5.18
N LYS A 87 -12.23 4.53 -6.26
CA LYS A 87 -12.29 5.99 -6.38
C LYS A 87 -13.69 6.57 -6.23
N ILE A 88 -14.74 5.78 -6.44
CA ILE A 88 -16.13 6.19 -6.23
C ILE A 88 -16.49 6.30 -4.74
N LEU A 89 -15.75 5.60 -3.88
CA LEU A 89 -16.02 5.60 -2.45
C LEU A 89 -15.51 6.92 -1.83
N PRO A 90 -16.31 7.56 -0.96
CA PRO A 90 -15.92 8.79 -0.30
C PRO A 90 -14.66 8.58 0.53
N PHE A 91 -13.80 9.59 0.60
CA PHE A 91 -12.51 9.57 1.32
C PHE A 91 -11.45 8.57 0.82
N PHE A 92 -11.76 7.70 -0.16
CA PHE A 92 -10.77 6.80 -0.75
C PHE A 92 -9.57 7.56 -1.33
N GLY A 93 -9.83 8.68 -2.00
CA GLY A 93 -8.78 9.50 -2.60
C GLY A 93 -7.74 9.97 -1.57
N THR A 94 -8.19 10.40 -0.39
CA THR A 94 -7.31 10.83 0.71
C THR A 94 -6.49 9.67 1.26
N MET A 95 -7.14 8.53 1.52
CA MET A 95 -6.45 7.33 2.00
C MET A 95 -5.41 6.83 0.98
N ASN A 96 -5.77 6.78 -0.31
CA ASN A 96 -4.84 6.36 -1.35
C ASN A 96 -3.66 7.31 -1.51
N LYS A 97 -3.86 8.63 -1.34
CA LYS A 97 -2.77 9.61 -1.31
C LYS A 97 -1.84 9.40 -0.12
N LEU A 98 -2.39 9.16 1.08
CA LEU A 98 -1.60 8.87 2.28
C LEU A 98 -0.76 7.60 2.10
N ILE A 99 -1.40 6.50 1.68
CA ILE A 99 -0.71 5.23 1.41
C ILE A 99 0.34 5.42 0.31
N GLY A 100 -0.02 6.10 -0.79
CA GLY A 100 0.90 6.39 -1.87
C GLY A 100 2.13 7.17 -1.40
N ALA A 101 1.95 8.21 -0.57
CA ALA A 101 3.06 8.98 -0.01
C ALA A 101 3.99 8.11 0.85
N MET A 102 3.44 7.22 1.69
CA MET A 102 4.24 6.28 2.49
C MET A 102 4.98 5.26 1.60
N VAL A 103 4.35 4.76 0.54
CA VAL A 103 5.00 3.87 -0.44
C VAL A 103 6.16 4.58 -1.12
N PHE A 104 5.96 5.82 -1.57
CA PHE A 104 7.02 6.62 -2.19
C PHE A 104 8.17 6.90 -1.23
N LEU A 105 7.86 7.28 0.01
CA LEU A 105 8.87 7.55 1.03
C LEU A 105 9.72 6.30 1.30
N ARG A 106 9.09 5.15 1.49
CA ARG A 106 9.85 3.91 1.72
C ARG A 106 10.63 3.46 0.49
N LEU A 107 10.06 3.62 -0.71
CA LEU A 107 10.77 3.31 -1.94
C LEU A 107 11.97 4.24 -2.15
N PHE A 108 11.88 5.50 -1.74
CA PHE A 108 12.98 6.44 -1.82
C PHE A 108 14.18 5.98 -0.98
N ASP A 109 13.97 5.39 0.20
CA ASP A 109 15.05 4.80 1.01
C ASP A 109 15.81 3.67 0.27
N HIS A 110 15.11 2.91 -0.59
CA HIS A 110 15.74 1.87 -1.41
C HIS A 110 16.50 2.43 -2.63
N ILE A 111 16.08 3.61 -3.12
CA ILE A 111 16.68 4.26 -4.31
C ILE A 111 17.86 5.14 -3.93
N SER A 112 17.72 5.88 -2.84
CA SER A 112 18.76 6.70 -2.23
C SER A 112 19.33 5.90 -1.07
N PRO A 113 20.31 5.00 -1.29
CA PRO A 113 21.10 4.52 -0.17
C PRO A 113 21.69 5.77 0.47
N THR A 114 21.27 6.05 1.70
CA THR A 114 21.84 7.12 2.51
C THR A 114 23.35 6.94 2.46
N LYS A 115 24.05 7.92 1.87
CA LYS A 115 25.49 8.11 2.02
C LYS A 115 25.74 8.57 3.46
N GLU A 116 25.39 7.74 4.43
CA GLU A 116 25.72 7.95 5.84
C GLU A 116 26.54 6.76 6.31
N GLY A 117 27.85 6.97 6.50
CA GLY A 117 28.59 6.20 7.49
C GLY A 117 29.87 5.48 7.10
N ASN A 118 30.58 5.82 6.02
CA ASN A 118 32.05 5.66 6.01
C ASN A 118 32.68 6.96 6.56
N LEU A 119 32.45 7.19 7.86
CA LEU A 119 33.20 8.14 8.69
C LEU A 119 33.37 7.49 10.06
N THR A 120 34.10 6.37 10.10
CA THR A 120 35.04 5.96 11.14
C THR A 120 35.80 4.75 10.63
#